data_AF-A0A103EHM1-F1
#
_entry.id   AF-A0A103EHM1-F1
#
_cell.length_a   1.000
_cell.length_b   1.000
_cell.length_c   1.000
_cell.angle_alpha   90.00
_cell.angle_beta   90.00
_cell.angle_gamma   90.00
#
_symmetry.space_group_name_H-M   'P 1'
#
loop_
_entity.id
_entity.type
_entity.pdbx_description
1 polymer ?
#
loop_
_entity_poly.entity_id
_entity_poly.type
_entity_poly.pdbx_seq_one_letter_code
_entity_poly.pdbx_strand_id
1 'polypeptide(L)'
;MRTKIIAALLAAIVPLVGEASTSIAIDAKRNCLAGAFGAVSGGAPVTFQLAPGRYVVSLLSNNMSCSGGVLTNGCMIHSVMLQGGLGTSSSRWGTSITEPTVVDLTGPGSLSNLIAYVSDDQCADNTGQATLLIQPAY
;
A
#
# COMPACT_ATOMS: atom_id res chain seq x y z
N MET A 1 -8.41 -67.26 -3.18
CA MET A 1 -8.41 -65.79 -3.40
C MET A 1 -9.24 -65.12 -2.31
N ARG A 2 -8.68 -64.18 -1.55
CA ARG A 2 -9.19 -62.80 -1.45
C ARG A 2 -8.32 -61.99 -0.48
N THR A 3 -7.65 -61.03 -1.09
CA THR A 3 -6.59 -60.17 -0.58
C THR A 3 -7.13 -59.19 0.46
N LYS A 4 -6.37 -58.98 1.53
CA LYS A 4 -6.58 -57.89 2.49
C LYS A 4 -6.31 -56.56 1.78
N ILE A 5 -7.21 -55.60 1.89
CA ILE A 5 -6.91 -54.21 1.53
C ILE A 5 -7.25 -53.34 2.74
N ILE A 6 -6.20 -52.88 3.40
CA ILE A 6 -6.23 -51.88 4.47
C ILE A 6 -6.41 -50.53 3.77
N ALA A 7 -7.55 -49.87 3.98
CA ALA A 7 -7.78 -48.53 3.48
C ALA A 7 -7.24 -47.51 4.48
N ALA A 8 -6.01 -47.04 4.25
CA ALA A 8 -5.47 -45.85 4.89
C ALA A 8 -5.48 -44.72 3.85
N LEU A 9 -6.48 -43.83 3.92
CA LEU A 9 -6.53 -42.61 3.13
C LEU A 9 -6.12 -41.45 4.03
N LEU A 10 -4.83 -41.10 4.05
CA LEU A 10 -4.38 -39.82 4.56
C LEU A 10 -4.78 -38.74 3.55
N ALA A 11 -5.82 -37.97 3.87
CA ALA A 11 -6.09 -36.71 3.20
C ALA A 11 -5.00 -35.72 3.61
N ALA A 12 -4.01 -35.52 2.74
CA ALA A 12 -3.04 -34.45 2.88
C ALA A 12 -3.78 -33.11 2.72
N ILE A 13 -4.06 -32.45 3.84
CA ILE A 13 -4.48 -31.04 3.85
C ILE A 13 -3.22 -30.25 3.47
N VAL A 14 -3.03 -29.99 2.18
CA VAL A 14 -2.04 -29.02 1.73
C VAL A 14 -2.55 -27.65 2.21
N PRO A 15 -1.84 -26.93 3.10
CA PRO A 15 -2.16 -25.54 3.32
C PRO A 15 -1.85 -24.81 2.01
N LEU A 16 -2.89 -24.47 1.23
CA LEU A 16 -2.78 -23.38 0.28
C LEU A 16 -2.46 -22.15 1.13
N VAL A 17 -1.18 -21.79 1.20
CA VAL A 17 -0.75 -20.50 1.73
C VAL A 17 -1.16 -19.49 0.67
N GLY A 18 -2.43 -19.09 0.69
CA GLY A 18 -2.88 -17.95 -0.11
C GLY A 18 -2.19 -16.73 0.46
N GLU A 19 -1.16 -16.23 -0.22
CA GLU A 19 -0.55 -14.97 0.18
C GLU A 19 -1.60 -13.87 0.07
N ALA A 20 -1.97 -13.32 1.22
CA ALA A 20 -3.11 -12.43 1.31
C ALA A 20 -2.80 -11.08 0.65
N SER A 21 -3.68 -10.66 -0.26
CA SER A 21 -3.71 -9.28 -0.70
C SER A 21 -4.09 -8.37 0.46
N THR A 22 -3.36 -7.26 0.64
CA THR A 22 -3.70 -6.24 1.65
C THR A 22 -4.34 -5.05 0.97
N SER A 23 -5.38 -4.47 1.58
CA SER A 23 -5.95 -3.20 1.14
C SER A 23 -5.77 -2.14 2.22
N ILE A 24 -5.43 -0.92 1.79
CA ILE A 24 -5.13 0.19 2.70
C ILE A 24 -5.93 1.40 2.24
N ALA A 25 -6.79 1.92 3.12
CA ALA A 25 -7.52 3.15 2.90
C ALA A 25 -6.63 4.36 3.26
N ILE A 26 -6.68 5.39 2.44
CA ILE A 26 -5.91 6.63 2.57
C ILE A 26 -6.88 7.78 2.47
N ASP A 27 -7.06 8.51 3.55
CA ASP A 27 -7.89 9.71 3.60
C ASP A 27 -7.07 10.91 3.12
N ALA A 28 -7.60 11.64 2.14
CA ALA A 28 -6.86 12.71 1.47
C ALA A 28 -6.44 13.85 2.41
N LYS A 29 -7.15 14.04 3.52
CA LYS A 29 -6.89 15.11 4.49
C LYS A 29 -6.07 14.59 5.67
N ARG A 30 -6.53 13.48 6.29
CA ARG A 30 -5.90 12.91 7.48
C ARG A 30 -4.56 12.26 7.19
N ASN A 31 -4.33 11.82 5.96
CA ASN A 31 -3.07 11.21 5.54
C ASN A 31 -2.25 12.10 4.60
N CYS A 32 -2.48 13.41 4.63
CA CYS A 32 -1.73 14.36 3.81
C CYS A 32 -0.51 14.95 4.54
N LEU A 33 0.57 15.16 3.79
CA LEU A 33 1.77 15.85 4.22
C LEU A 33 1.95 17.13 3.38
N ALA A 34 1.91 18.28 4.04
CA ALA A 34 2.14 19.59 3.42
C ALA A 34 3.64 19.93 3.40
N GLY A 35 4.22 19.96 2.19
CA GLY A 35 5.55 20.48 1.88
C GLY A 35 6.76 19.73 2.46
N ALA A 36 7.91 19.87 1.79
CA ALA A 36 9.22 19.43 2.29
C ALA A 36 9.87 20.45 3.26
N PHE A 37 9.42 21.71 3.22
CA PHE A 37 9.88 22.82 4.06
C PHE A 37 8.66 23.65 4.53
N GLY A 38 8.20 23.41 5.75
CA GLY A 38 7.05 24.11 6.32
C GLY A 38 6.47 23.39 7.55
N ALA A 39 5.57 24.06 8.27
CA ALA A 39 4.81 23.42 9.34
C ALA A 39 3.74 22.51 8.71
N VAL A 40 3.89 21.20 8.90
CA VAL A 40 2.98 20.17 8.41
C VAL A 40 1.56 20.47 8.89
N SER A 41 0.66 20.81 7.97
CA SER A 41 -0.76 21.00 8.27
C SER A 41 -1.48 19.65 8.32
N GLY A 42 -1.43 18.99 9.47
CA GLY A 42 -2.60 18.26 9.99
C GLY A 42 -2.83 16.79 9.62
N GLY A 43 -1.95 16.13 8.87
CA GLY A 43 -2.08 14.70 8.57
C GLY A 43 -0.91 13.85 9.07
N ALA A 44 -1.14 12.54 9.20
CA ALA A 44 -0.12 11.54 9.48
C ALA A 44 -0.17 10.45 8.39
N PRO A 45 0.97 9.99 7.87
CA PRO A 45 0.97 8.95 6.86
C PRO A 45 0.33 7.66 7.42
N VAL A 46 -0.25 6.86 6.53
CA VAL A 46 -0.63 5.50 6.88
C VAL A 46 0.64 4.67 6.98
N THR A 47 0.93 4.13 8.15
CA THR A 47 2.07 3.24 8.39
C THR A 47 1.63 1.78 8.30
N PHE A 48 2.43 0.95 7.63
CA PHE A 48 2.19 -0.48 7.54
C PHE A 48 3.50 -1.22 7.28
N GLN A 49 3.46 -2.54 7.42
CA GLN A 49 4.58 -3.43 7.17
C GLN A 49 4.18 -4.50 6.17
N LEU A 50 5.11 -4.87 5.31
CA LEU A 50 5.01 -6.02 4.44
C LEU A 50 6.16 -6.98 4.77
N ALA A 51 5.93 -8.27 4.56
CA ALA A 51 7.01 -9.24 4.60
C ALA A 51 8.00 -8.97 3.45
N PRO A 52 9.24 -9.46 3.53
CA PRO A 52 10.16 -9.43 2.39
C PRO A 52 9.54 -10.15 1.19
N GLY A 53 9.56 -9.50 0.02
CA GLY A 53 8.92 -10.03 -1.18
C GLY A 53 8.76 -8.98 -2.27
N ARG A 54 8.23 -9.40 -3.41
CA ARG A 54 7.91 -8.52 -4.55
C ARG A 54 6.41 -8.33 -4.61
N TYR A 55 5.96 -7.08 -4.73
CA TYR A 55 4.55 -6.72 -4.68
C TYR A 55 4.15 -5.82 -5.84
N VAL A 56 2.93 -5.98 -6.35
CA VAL A 56 2.25 -4.97 -7.15
C VAL A 56 1.39 -4.13 -6.21
N VAL A 57 1.59 -2.82 -6.24
CA VAL A 57 0.79 -1.84 -5.51
C VAL A 57 -0.02 -1.05 -6.52
N SER A 58 -1.33 -0.97 -6.33
CA SER A 58 -2.25 -0.32 -7.27
C SER A 58 -3.28 0.53 -6.55
N LEU A 59 -3.80 1.56 -7.22
CA LEU A 59 -4.99 2.30 -6.77
C LEU A 59 -6.24 1.53 -7.20
N LEU A 60 -6.92 0.90 -6.25
CA LEU A 60 -8.17 0.18 -6.50
C LEU A 60 -9.34 1.15 -6.71
N SER A 61 -9.35 2.24 -5.95
CA SER A 61 -10.33 3.33 -6.09
C SER A 61 -9.70 4.63 -5.64
N ASN A 62 -10.09 5.73 -6.26
CA ASN A 62 -9.61 7.06 -5.90
C ASN A 62 -10.70 8.11 -6.20
N ASN A 63 -11.16 8.82 -5.17
CA ASN A 63 -12.03 9.99 -5.29
C ASN A 63 -11.47 11.21 -4.54
N MET A 64 -10.15 11.29 -4.40
CA MET A 64 -9.47 12.36 -3.69
C MET A 64 -9.43 13.66 -4.49
N SER A 65 -9.59 14.80 -3.81
CA SER A 65 -9.60 16.13 -4.42
C SER A 65 -9.05 17.21 -3.48
N CYS A 66 -8.27 18.16 -4.02
CA CYS A 66 -7.83 19.39 -3.33
C CYS A 66 -8.75 20.60 -3.61
N SER A 67 -9.98 20.34 -4.09
CA SER A 67 -10.97 21.38 -4.39
C SER A 67 -12.35 20.97 -3.92
N GLY A 68 -12.47 20.53 -2.66
CA GLY A 68 -13.77 20.25 -2.02
C GLY A 68 -14.59 19.13 -2.69
N GLY A 69 -13.93 18.14 -3.30
CA GLY A 69 -14.57 16.95 -3.88
C GLY A 69 -14.86 17.06 -5.37
N VAL A 70 -14.44 18.15 -6.02
CA VAL A 70 -14.62 18.34 -7.47
C VAL A 70 -13.58 17.52 -8.25
N LEU A 71 -13.99 16.38 -8.81
CA LEU A 71 -13.12 15.45 -9.54
C LEU A 71 -12.97 15.74 -11.03
N THR A 72 -13.90 16.49 -11.62
CA THR A 72 -13.89 16.83 -13.05
C THR A 72 -13.75 18.34 -13.20
N ASN A 73 -12.77 18.79 -13.98
CA ASN A 73 -12.41 20.21 -14.12
C ASN A 73 -12.05 20.92 -12.79
N GLY A 74 -11.77 20.15 -11.73
CA GLY A 74 -11.26 20.62 -10.45
C GLY A 74 -9.84 20.11 -10.20
N CYS A 75 -9.43 20.11 -8.93
CA CYS A 75 -8.17 19.51 -8.51
C CYS A 75 -8.41 18.05 -8.10
N MET A 76 -8.06 17.12 -8.98
CA MET A 76 -8.03 15.69 -8.66
C MET A 76 -6.66 15.28 -8.13
N ILE A 77 -6.64 14.68 -6.94
CA ILE A 77 -5.42 14.08 -6.38
C ILE A 77 -5.34 12.66 -6.93
N HIS A 78 -4.63 12.50 -8.04
CA HIS A 78 -4.61 11.25 -8.79
C HIS A 78 -3.55 10.24 -8.31
N SER A 79 -2.76 10.59 -7.29
CA SER A 79 -1.63 9.79 -6.84
C SER A 79 -1.62 9.59 -5.32
N VAL A 80 -0.97 8.52 -4.90
CA VAL A 80 -0.58 8.28 -3.50
C VAL A 80 0.94 8.12 -3.46
N MET A 81 1.61 8.80 -2.55
CA MET A 81 3.04 8.61 -2.32
C MET A 81 3.24 7.37 -1.45
N LEU A 82 4.13 6.48 -1.86
CA LEU A 82 4.58 5.31 -1.12
C LEU A 82 6.08 5.44 -0.83
N GLN A 83 6.48 5.29 0.43
CA GLN A 83 7.90 5.28 0.80
C GLN A 83 8.23 4.08 1.67
N GLY A 84 9.45 3.57 1.53
CA GLY A 84 10.00 2.50 2.34
C GLY A 84 11.41 2.81 2.84
N GLY A 85 11.91 1.92 3.71
CA GLY A 85 13.22 2.09 4.35
C GLY A 85 13.22 3.13 5.48
N LEU A 86 12.07 3.42 6.08
CA LEU A 86 12.00 4.31 7.24
C LEU A 86 12.69 3.66 8.45
N GLY A 87 13.60 4.41 9.09
CA GLY A 87 14.37 3.93 10.24
C GLY A 87 15.56 3.04 9.88
N THR A 88 15.83 2.78 8.59
CA THR A 88 17.06 2.12 8.14
C THR A 88 18.06 3.17 7.65
N SER A 89 19.35 2.96 7.92
CA SER A 89 20.42 3.93 7.64
C SER A 89 20.95 3.90 6.21
N SER A 90 20.47 3.00 5.35
CA SER A 90 21.15 2.69 4.09
C SER A 90 20.28 2.64 2.83
N SER A 91 18.93 2.66 2.88
CA SER A 91 18.11 2.57 1.65
C SER A 91 16.69 3.13 1.80
N ARG A 92 16.56 4.44 1.99
CA ARG A 92 15.26 5.12 1.85
C ARG A 92 14.91 5.25 0.37
N TRP A 93 13.67 4.92 0.03
CA TRP A 93 13.14 5.06 -1.32
C TRP A 93 11.70 5.57 -1.28
N GLY A 94 11.24 6.12 -2.39
CA GLY A 94 9.87 6.59 -2.55
C GLY A 94 9.42 6.52 -4.00
N THR A 95 8.13 6.31 -4.21
CA THR A 95 7.46 6.33 -5.52
C THR A 95 6.05 6.88 -5.39
N SER A 96 5.49 7.36 -6.49
CA SER A 96 4.08 7.72 -6.59
C SER A 96 3.29 6.57 -7.23
N ILE A 97 2.21 6.15 -6.61
CA ILE A 97 1.26 5.18 -7.16
C ILE A 97 0.18 5.97 -7.90
N THR A 98 0.29 5.99 -9.22
CA THR A 98 -0.74 6.50 -10.16
C THR A 98 -1.30 5.38 -11.02
N GLU A 99 -0.46 4.38 -11.28
CA GLU A 99 -0.76 3.15 -12.00
C GLU A 99 -0.16 1.96 -11.20
N PRO A 100 -0.56 0.71 -11.51
CA PRO A 100 0.02 -0.47 -10.87
C PRO A 100 1.55 -0.45 -10.92
N THR A 101 2.18 -0.39 -9.76
CA THR A 101 3.63 -0.22 -9.59
C THR A 101 4.21 -1.40 -8.86
N VAL A 102 5.30 -1.96 -9.37
CA VAL A 102 6.01 -3.07 -8.73
C VAL A 102 7.02 -2.53 -7.72
N VAL A 103 7.00 -3.08 -6.51
CA VAL A 103 7.92 -2.79 -5.42
C VAL A 103 8.63 -4.07 -5.01
N ASP A 104 9.95 -4.02 -4.90
CA ASP A 104 10.78 -5.15 -4.47
C ASP A 104 11.36 -4.89 -3.07
N LEU A 105 11.01 -5.75 -2.12
CA LEU A 105 11.40 -5.69 -0.71
C LEU A 105 12.31 -6.88 -0.34
N THR A 106 13.14 -7.38 -1.26
CA THR A 106 14.01 -8.56 -1.03
C THR A 106 15.40 -8.24 -0.45
N GLY A 107 15.76 -6.96 -0.30
CA GLY A 107 17.08 -6.55 0.19
C GLY A 107 17.35 -6.84 1.68
N PRO A 108 18.62 -6.89 2.13
CA PRO A 108 18.94 -6.99 3.55
C PRO A 108 18.43 -5.76 4.33
N GLY A 109 17.67 -5.99 5.41
CA GLY A 109 17.01 -4.92 6.19
C GLY A 109 15.55 -4.65 5.79
N SER A 110 14.95 -5.47 4.93
CA SER A 110 13.61 -5.27 4.36
C SER A 110 12.43 -5.66 5.26
N LEU A 111 12.54 -5.45 6.58
CA LEU A 111 11.33 -5.17 7.37
C LEU A 111 10.95 -3.72 7.05
N SER A 112 10.34 -3.52 5.89
CA SER A 112 10.07 -2.20 5.35
C SER A 112 8.89 -1.61 6.11
N ASN A 113 9.19 -0.82 7.14
CA ASN A 113 8.24 0.18 7.61
C ASN A 113 7.93 1.07 6.40
N LEU A 114 6.71 0.90 5.89
CA LEU A 114 6.20 1.60 4.73
C LEU A 114 5.27 2.71 5.22
N ILE A 115 5.29 3.81 4.49
CA ILE A 115 4.29 4.85 4.63
C ILE A 115 3.60 5.10 3.30
N ALA A 116 2.29 5.31 3.37
CA ALA A 116 1.51 5.84 2.26
C ALA A 116 0.85 7.16 2.67
N TYR A 117 0.91 8.17 1.81
CA TYR A 117 0.39 9.50 2.12
C TYR A 117 0.01 10.28 0.85
N VAL A 118 -0.79 11.33 1.04
CA VAL A 118 -1.09 12.33 0.02
C VAL A 118 -0.13 13.51 0.16
N SER A 119 0.43 14.00 -0.94
CA SER A 119 1.29 15.19 -0.95
C SER A 119 0.50 16.36 -1.51
N ASP A 120 0.21 17.36 -0.68
CA ASP A 120 -0.48 18.59 -1.09
C ASP A 120 -0.14 19.73 -0.13
N ASP A 121 0.07 20.95 -0.64
CA ASP A 121 0.47 22.09 0.18
C ASP A 121 -0.62 22.56 1.16
N GLN A 122 -1.89 22.29 0.87
CA GLN A 122 -3.06 22.68 1.67
C GLN A 122 -3.93 21.48 2.04
N CYS A 123 -3.36 20.51 2.77
CA CYS A 123 -4.08 19.34 3.28
C CYS A 123 -5.46 19.60 3.91
N ALA A 124 -5.72 20.82 4.42
CA ALA A 124 -6.98 21.17 5.07
C ALA A 124 -8.19 21.19 4.11
N ASP A 125 -8.01 21.46 2.82
CA ASP A 125 -9.09 21.48 1.82
C ASP A 125 -9.23 20.15 1.05
N ASN A 126 -8.32 19.21 1.29
CA ASN A 126 -8.41 17.87 0.75
C ASN A 126 -9.67 17.15 1.24
N THR A 127 -10.24 16.36 0.34
CA THR A 127 -11.45 15.57 0.56
C THR A 127 -11.35 14.23 -0.17
N GLY A 128 -12.16 13.27 0.26
CA GLY A 128 -12.20 11.94 -0.34
C GLY A 128 -11.11 11.00 0.17
N GLN A 129 -11.02 9.85 -0.48
CA GLN A 129 -10.14 8.76 -0.08
C GLN A 129 -9.67 7.95 -1.30
N ALA A 130 -8.51 7.31 -1.14
CA ALA A 130 -8.03 6.29 -2.03
C ALA A 130 -7.93 4.95 -1.31
N THR A 131 -7.95 3.86 -2.09
CA THR A 131 -7.66 2.52 -1.59
C THR A 131 -6.49 1.96 -2.38
N LEU A 132 -5.39 1.69 -1.68
CA LEU A 132 -4.31 0.89 -2.23
C LEU A 132 -4.68 -0.58 -2.12
N LEU A 133 -4.43 -1.34 -3.20
CA LEU A 133 -4.41 -2.78 -3.21
C LEU A 133 -2.97 -3.25 -3.41
N ILE A 134 -2.49 -4.07 -2.49
CA ILE A 134 -1.14 -4.61 -2.46
C ILE A 134 -1.24 -6.12 -2.63
N GLN A 135 -0.59 -6.65 -3.66
CA GLN A 135 -0.63 -8.07 -4.01
C GLN A 135 0.78 -8.58 -4.26
N PRO A 136 1.11 -9.82 -3.91
CA PRO A 136 2.34 -10.46 -4.35
C PRO A 136 2.47 -10.42 -5.88
N ALA A 137 3.68 -10.18 -6.36
CA ALA A 137 4.03 -10.17 -7.78
C ALA A 137 4.93 -11.38 -8.09
N TYR A 138 4.34 -12.45 -8.63
CA TYR A 138 5.04 -13.67 -9.07
C TYR A 138 5.45 -13.59 -10.54
#